data_AF-A0A924D8W0-F1
#
_entry.id   AF-A0A924D8W0-F1
#
_cell.length_a   1.000
_cell.length_b   1.000
_cell.length_c   1.000
_cell.angle_alpha   90.00
_cell.angle_beta   90.00
_cell.angle_gamma   90.00
#
_symmetry.space_group_name_H-M   'P 1'
#
loop_
_entity.id
_entity.type
_entity.pdbx_description
1 polymer ?
#
loop_
_entity_poly.entity_id
_entity_poly.type
_entity_poly.pdbx_seq_one_letter_code
_entity_poly.pdbx_strand_id
1 'polypeptide(L)'
;MKKLPKILIITIVIVCGILIFKKSQHLTKKDIEFNPYKVGDSLFFQSTKNEKDTIIITSIYKQKLTEKCYSLLTCIPTYLFGETWEGYYVNSEFPNNHGEAWDDILTIRAEKDGTKTIMFSLYKKDACWYGNNDMENNANKILNLPTIKFERGQKIFNDVIIIPSTNKEYRDRDDFIAKMYWSKSQGLVGFDKLNGDKWTIVKK
;
A
#
# COMPACT_ATOMS: atom_id res chain seq x y z
N MET A 1 1.34 46.59 41.44
CA MET A 1 1.41 45.42 40.53
C MET A 1 0.98 44.17 41.28
N LYS A 2 -0.14 43.52 40.88
CA LYS A 2 -0.60 42.26 41.51
C LYS A 2 0.28 41.11 40.98
N LYS A 3 0.97 40.39 41.87
CA LYS A 3 1.76 39.21 41.49
C LYS A 3 0.80 38.13 40.98
N LEU A 4 1.04 37.64 39.76
CA LEU A 4 0.31 36.48 39.24
C LEU A 4 0.52 35.30 40.21
N PRO A 5 -0.54 34.56 40.58
CA PRO A 5 -0.40 33.40 41.44
C PRO A 5 0.47 32.34 40.75
N LYS A 6 1.49 31.83 41.46
CA LYS A 6 2.44 30.83 40.93
C LYS A 6 1.75 29.59 40.32
N ILE A 7 0.55 29.26 40.82
CA ILE A 7 -0.30 28.18 40.30
C ILE A 7 -0.70 28.43 38.85
N LEU A 8 -1.07 29.66 38.48
CA LEU A 8 -1.48 29.99 37.11
C LEU A 8 -0.35 29.80 36.10
N ILE A 9 0.89 30.13 36.50
CA ILE A 9 2.09 29.96 35.66
C ILE A 9 2.35 28.47 35.40
N ILE A 10 2.22 27.63 36.43
CA ILE A 10 2.41 26.17 36.30
C ILE A 10 1.34 25.57 35.40
N THR A 11 0.07 25.98 35.52
CA THR A 11 -1.01 25.51 34.64
C THR A 11 -0.77 25.92 33.19
N ILE A 12 -0.31 27.16 32.94
CA ILE A 12 0.03 27.64 31.59
C ILE A 12 1.19 26.84 31.01
N VAL A 13 2.26 26.57 31.78
CA VAL A 13 3.41 25.80 31.29
C VAL A 13 3.04 24.34 30.99
N ILE A 14 2.19 23.71 31.80
CA ILE A 14 1.71 22.35 31.56
C ILE A 14 0.80 22.31 30.31
N VAL A 15 -0.14 23.25 30.19
CA VAL A 15 -1.03 23.35 29.02
C VAL A 15 -0.24 23.67 27.75
N CYS A 16 0.75 24.56 27.81
CA CYS A 16 1.64 24.83 26.67
C CYS A 16 2.56 23.66 26.35
N GLY A 17 3.07 22.93 27.35
CA GLY A 17 3.92 21.76 27.14
C GLY A 17 3.21 20.60 26.43
N ILE A 18 1.91 20.43 26.69
CA ILE A 18 1.05 19.43 26.03
C ILE A 18 0.75 19.81 24.56
N LEU A 19 0.83 21.09 24.18
CA LEU A 19 0.45 21.57 22.85
C LEU A 19 1.59 21.55 21.80
N ILE A 20 2.83 21.22 22.18
CA ILE A 20 4.00 21.47 21.29
C ILE A 20 4.35 20.30 20.35
N PHE A 21 3.84 19.08 20.54
CA PHE A 21 4.21 17.95 19.67
C PHE A 21 3.08 17.52 18.74
N LYS A 22 2.88 18.27 17.65
CA LYS A 22 2.15 17.75 16.48
C LYS A 22 3.00 16.66 15.81
N LYS A 23 2.68 15.39 16.06
CA LYS A 23 3.33 14.26 15.41
C LYS A 23 2.71 14.07 14.02
N SER A 24 3.46 14.37 12.97
CA SER A 24 3.08 14.06 11.58
C SER A 24 3.98 12.96 11.05
N GLN A 25 3.39 11.95 10.44
CA GLN A 25 4.12 10.82 9.86
C GLN A 25 4.16 10.96 8.35
N HIS A 26 5.38 11.01 7.80
CA HIS A 26 5.60 11.31 6.38
C HIS A 26 6.23 10.13 5.63
N LEU A 27 5.79 9.98 4.38
CA LEU A 27 6.46 9.14 3.40
C LEU A 27 7.67 9.89 2.85
N THR A 28 8.82 9.20 2.86
CA THR A 28 10.06 9.67 2.26
C THR A 28 10.05 9.45 0.76
N LYS A 29 10.97 10.11 0.05
CA LYS A 29 11.15 9.89 -1.39
C LYS A 29 11.44 8.42 -1.73
N LYS A 30 12.26 7.75 -0.91
CA LYS A 30 12.61 6.34 -1.09
C LYS A 30 11.38 5.42 -0.99
N ASP A 31 10.43 5.75 -0.12
CA ASP A 31 9.19 4.97 0.00
C ASP A 31 8.38 5.07 -1.29
N ILE A 32 8.27 6.28 -1.85
CA ILE A 32 7.48 6.56 -3.07
C ILE A 32 8.17 6.02 -4.33
N GLU A 33 9.51 6.02 -4.37
CA GLU A 33 10.31 5.44 -5.47
C GLU A 33 10.10 3.92 -5.65
N PHE A 34 9.43 3.26 -4.69
CA PHE A 34 8.99 1.87 -4.86
C PHE A 34 7.92 1.70 -5.96
N ASN A 35 7.18 2.76 -6.29
CA ASN A 35 6.20 2.76 -7.37
C ASN A 35 6.87 3.01 -8.74
N PRO A 36 6.87 2.04 -9.67
CA PRO A 36 7.44 2.20 -11.00
C PRO A 36 6.41 2.63 -12.06
N TYR A 37 5.16 2.87 -11.67
CA TYR A 37 4.09 3.17 -12.61
C TYR A 37 3.94 4.66 -12.89
N LYS A 38 3.41 4.94 -14.08
CA LYS A 38 2.89 6.23 -14.50
C LYS A 38 1.40 6.10 -14.82
N VAL A 39 0.67 7.21 -14.70
CA VAL A 39 -0.73 7.27 -15.14
C VAL A 39 -0.80 6.96 -16.63
N GLY A 40 -1.71 6.07 -17.01
CA GLY A 40 -1.89 5.56 -18.37
C GLY A 40 -1.09 4.29 -18.70
N ASP A 41 -0.19 3.84 -17.82
CA ASP A 41 0.48 2.54 -18.00
C ASP A 41 -0.57 1.42 -18.12
N SER A 42 -0.40 0.54 -19.10
CA SER A 42 -1.32 -0.58 -19.39
C SER A 42 -0.59 -1.90 -19.30
N LEU A 43 -0.85 -2.67 -18.26
CA LEU A 43 -0.18 -3.93 -17.96
C LEU A 43 -0.98 -5.09 -18.57
N PHE A 44 -0.45 -5.70 -19.62
CA PHE A 44 -1.08 -6.84 -20.28
C PHE A 44 -0.51 -8.14 -19.71
N PHE A 45 -1.36 -8.98 -19.15
CA PHE A 45 -0.97 -10.28 -18.61
C PHE A 45 -1.52 -11.43 -19.45
N GLN A 46 -0.78 -12.54 -19.45
CA GLN A 46 -1.20 -13.81 -20.02
C GLN A 46 -0.97 -14.95 -19.03
N SER A 47 -1.94 -15.85 -18.93
CA SER A 47 -1.86 -17.06 -18.11
C SER A 47 -1.24 -18.23 -18.87
N THR A 48 -0.82 -19.25 -18.13
CA THR A 48 -0.43 -20.55 -18.70
C THR A 48 -1.56 -21.28 -19.44
N LYS A 49 -2.82 -20.88 -19.20
CA LYS A 49 -4.00 -21.38 -19.91
C LYS A 49 -4.40 -20.50 -21.11
N ASN A 50 -3.53 -19.56 -21.51
CA ASN A 50 -3.77 -18.59 -22.59
C ASN A 50 -4.91 -17.59 -22.36
N GLU A 51 -5.36 -17.43 -21.12
CA GLU A 51 -6.22 -16.32 -20.75
C GLU A 51 -5.43 -15.02 -20.72
N LYS A 52 -6.09 -13.91 -21.00
CA LYS A 52 -5.47 -12.59 -21.02
C LYS A 52 -6.24 -11.64 -20.14
N ASP A 53 -5.53 -10.69 -19.55
CA ASP A 53 -6.15 -9.60 -18.81
C ASP A 53 -5.30 -8.33 -18.89
N THR A 54 -5.90 -7.20 -18.57
CA THR A 54 -5.25 -5.90 -18.60
C THR A 54 -5.54 -5.15 -17.30
N ILE A 55 -4.50 -4.52 -16.76
CA ILE A 55 -4.61 -3.58 -15.65
C ILE A 55 -4.19 -2.21 -16.18
N ILE A 56 -5.00 -1.19 -15.97
CA ILE A 56 -4.69 0.18 -16.40
C ILE A 56 -4.49 1.05 -15.17
N ILE A 57 -3.38 1.78 -15.12
CA ILE A 57 -3.10 2.74 -14.04
C ILE A 57 -3.86 4.03 -14.33
N THR A 58 -4.86 4.33 -13.51
CA THR A 58 -5.81 5.43 -13.77
C THR A 58 -5.44 6.71 -13.03
N SER A 59 -4.89 6.60 -11.82
CA SER A 59 -4.42 7.76 -11.07
C SER A 59 -3.32 7.39 -10.09
N ILE A 60 -2.53 8.38 -9.71
CA ILE A 60 -1.48 8.26 -8.71
C ILE A 60 -1.53 9.54 -7.87
N TYR A 61 -1.73 9.41 -6.57
CA TYR A 61 -1.81 10.57 -5.69
C TYR A 61 -1.27 10.31 -4.30
N LYS A 62 -0.93 11.41 -3.63
CA LYS A 62 -0.54 11.44 -2.23
C LYS A 62 -1.63 12.16 -1.45
N GLN A 63 -2.08 11.57 -0.35
CA GLN A 63 -3.12 12.13 0.50
C GLN A 63 -2.63 12.24 1.94
N LYS A 64 -2.97 13.35 2.60
CA LYS A 64 -2.89 13.45 4.05
C LYS A 64 -4.12 12.80 4.67
N LEU A 65 -3.87 11.84 5.55
CA LEU A 65 -4.86 11.09 6.26
C LEU A 65 -5.01 11.64 7.67
N THR A 66 -6.24 11.61 8.17
CA THR A 66 -6.62 12.05 9.51
C THR A 66 -7.52 10.99 10.12
N GLU A 67 -7.57 10.94 11.45
CA GLU A 67 -8.55 10.12 12.17
C GLU A 67 -9.96 10.49 11.68
N LYS A 68 -10.73 9.49 11.23
CA LYS A 68 -12.16 9.70 11.01
C LYS A 68 -12.79 9.85 12.38
N CYS A 69 -13.36 11.02 12.62
CA CYS A 69 -14.02 11.30 13.87
C CYS A 69 -15.53 11.09 13.74
N TYR A 70 -16.11 10.27 14.62
CA TYR A 70 -17.53 9.94 14.60
C TYR A 70 -18.32 10.56 15.77
N SER A 71 -17.66 11.26 16.70
CA SER A 71 -18.32 11.92 17.83
C SER A 71 -17.57 13.15 18.34
N LEU A 72 -18.28 14.14 18.88
CA LEU A 72 -17.69 15.40 19.33
C LEU A 72 -16.55 15.21 20.35
N LEU A 73 -16.70 14.27 21.29
CA LEU A 73 -15.70 13.95 22.32
C LEU A 73 -14.44 13.29 21.74
N THR A 74 -14.57 12.50 20.68
CA THR A 74 -13.42 11.88 19.98
C THR A 74 -12.74 12.85 19.01
N CYS A 75 -13.41 13.94 18.63
CA CYS A 75 -12.86 14.95 17.72
C CYS A 75 -11.96 15.93 18.43
N ILE A 76 -12.22 16.27 19.70
CA ILE A 76 -11.45 17.28 20.42
C ILE A 76 -9.93 16.96 20.38
N PRO A 77 -9.47 15.73 20.67
CA PRO A 77 -8.05 15.40 20.52
C PRO A 77 -7.57 15.53 19.08
N THR A 78 -8.31 15.00 18.10
CA THR A 78 -7.93 15.07 16.68
C THR A 78 -7.79 16.51 16.19
N TYR A 79 -8.69 17.40 16.62
CA TYR A 79 -8.70 18.81 16.23
C TYR A 79 -7.59 19.61 16.93
N LEU A 80 -7.31 19.30 18.20
CA LEU A 80 -6.29 19.97 18.99
C LEU A 80 -4.87 19.50 18.64
N PHE A 81 -4.68 18.19 18.44
CA PHE A 81 -3.37 17.57 18.23
C PHE A 81 -3.07 17.32 16.74
N GLY A 82 -4.08 17.26 15.87
CA GLY A 82 -3.90 17.26 14.41
C GLY A 82 -2.96 16.18 13.91
N GLU A 83 -2.98 14.98 14.52
CA GLU A 83 -2.18 13.86 14.06
C GLU A 83 -2.57 13.52 12.62
N THR A 84 -1.58 13.65 11.75
CA THR A 84 -1.73 13.40 10.32
C THR A 84 -0.69 12.38 9.90
N TRP A 85 -1.07 11.58 8.93
CA TRP A 85 -0.15 10.67 8.28
C TRP A 85 -0.37 10.71 6.78
N GLU A 86 0.48 10.04 6.02
CA GLU A 86 0.48 10.12 4.57
C GLU A 86 0.20 8.76 3.94
N GLY A 87 -0.72 8.76 2.98
CA GLY A 87 -0.92 7.65 2.05
C GLY A 87 -0.48 8.05 0.65
N TYR A 88 0.08 7.10 -0.08
CA TYR A 88 0.43 7.18 -1.48
C TYR A 88 -0.25 6.02 -2.20
N TYR A 89 -1.04 6.35 -3.21
CA TYR A 89 -2.00 5.44 -3.84
C TYR A 89 -1.72 5.37 -5.33
N VAL A 90 -1.74 4.15 -5.87
CA VAL A 90 -1.65 3.87 -7.30
C VAL A 90 -2.92 3.14 -7.68
N ASN A 91 -3.89 3.90 -8.17
CA ASN A 91 -5.21 3.38 -8.49
C ASN A 91 -5.15 2.68 -9.85
N SER A 92 -5.90 1.59 -9.94
CA SER A 92 -5.98 0.79 -11.15
C SER A 92 -7.41 0.44 -11.52
N GLU A 93 -7.62 0.21 -12.81
CA GLU A 93 -8.85 -0.34 -13.36
C GLU A 93 -8.57 -1.68 -14.03
N PHE A 94 -9.54 -2.58 -13.91
CA PHE A 94 -9.57 -3.89 -14.57
C PHE A 94 -10.71 -3.87 -15.59
N PRO A 95 -10.45 -3.53 -16.87
CA PRO A 95 -11.52 -3.29 -17.85
C PRO A 95 -12.45 -4.50 -18.07
N ASN A 96 -11.96 -5.71 -17.80
CA ASN A 96 -12.71 -6.96 -17.93
C ASN A 96 -13.51 -7.33 -16.67
N ASN A 97 -13.45 -6.52 -15.61
CA ASN A 97 -14.06 -6.82 -14.32
C ASN A 97 -15.19 -5.81 -14.01
N HIS A 98 -16.35 -6.03 -14.64
CA HIS A 98 -17.50 -5.15 -14.49
C HIS A 98 -18.16 -5.32 -13.11
N GLY A 99 -17.95 -4.36 -12.21
CA GLY A 99 -18.77 -4.19 -10.99
C GLY A 99 -18.02 -4.28 -9.67
N GLU A 100 -16.74 -4.60 -9.68
CA GLU A 100 -15.91 -4.59 -8.48
C GLU A 100 -15.16 -3.27 -8.36
N ALA A 101 -15.11 -2.76 -7.13
CA ALA A 101 -14.62 -1.43 -6.83
C ALA A 101 -13.20 -1.20 -7.36
N TRP A 102 -12.94 0.05 -7.69
CA TRP A 102 -11.61 0.53 -8.08
C TRP A 102 -10.69 0.26 -6.90
N ASP A 103 -9.60 -0.45 -7.14
CA ASP A 103 -8.66 -0.79 -6.09
C ASP A 103 -7.24 -0.33 -6.48
N ASP A 104 -6.48 -0.04 -5.44
CA ASP A 104 -5.14 0.47 -5.56
C ASP A 104 -4.19 -0.72 -5.75
N ILE A 105 -3.64 -0.90 -6.95
CA ILE A 105 -2.65 -1.96 -7.21
C ILE A 105 -1.46 -1.88 -6.25
N LEU A 106 -1.16 -0.67 -5.78
CA LEU A 106 -0.16 -0.39 -4.77
C LEU A 106 -0.63 0.75 -3.86
N THR A 107 -0.60 0.48 -2.56
CA THR A 107 -0.77 1.48 -1.51
C THR A 107 0.48 1.50 -0.64
N ILE A 108 1.01 2.69 -0.35
CA ILE A 108 2.10 2.88 0.61
C ILE A 108 1.62 3.87 1.66
N ARG A 109 1.70 3.53 2.94
CA ARG A 109 1.26 4.42 4.02
C ARG A 109 2.34 4.57 5.07
N ALA A 110 2.47 5.79 5.58
CA ALA A 110 3.02 6.00 6.92
C ALA A 110 1.85 5.89 7.89
N GLU A 111 1.92 5.04 8.90
CA GLU A 111 0.87 4.90 9.90
C GLU A 111 1.12 5.84 11.09
N LYS A 112 0.11 6.05 11.94
CA LYS A 112 0.16 6.99 13.08
C LYS A 112 1.31 6.70 14.06
N ASP A 113 1.59 5.43 14.29
CA ASP A 113 2.65 5.01 15.21
C ASP A 113 4.06 5.27 14.64
N GLY A 114 4.15 5.59 13.34
CA GLY A 114 5.38 5.81 12.57
C GLY A 114 5.86 4.59 11.80
N THR A 115 5.13 3.49 11.84
CA THR A 115 5.36 2.34 10.97
C THR A 115 5.00 2.66 9.53
N LYS A 116 5.51 1.88 8.58
CA LYS A 116 5.20 2.03 7.16
C LYS A 116 4.70 0.72 6.59
N THR A 117 3.65 0.81 5.80
CA THR A 117 3.00 -0.33 5.17
C THR A 117 3.07 -0.18 3.64
N ILE A 118 3.28 -1.31 2.97
CA ILE A 118 3.11 -1.49 1.54
C ILE A 118 2.04 -2.56 1.38
N MET A 119 0.96 -2.21 0.70
CA MET A 119 -0.17 -3.07 0.41
C MET A 119 -0.32 -3.18 -1.11
N PHE A 120 -0.77 -4.35 -1.56
CA PHE A 120 -1.06 -4.61 -2.95
C PHE A 120 -2.49 -5.10 -3.03
N SER A 121 -3.26 -4.56 -3.97
CA SER A 121 -4.55 -5.11 -4.31
C SER A 121 -4.49 -5.69 -5.71
N LEU A 122 -4.87 -6.95 -5.83
CA LEU A 122 -4.97 -7.62 -7.12
C LEU A 122 -6.22 -8.48 -7.10
N TYR A 123 -7.25 -7.98 -7.76
CA TYR A 123 -8.53 -8.67 -7.89
C TYR A 123 -8.89 -8.78 -9.36
N LYS A 124 -8.97 -10.02 -9.82
CA LYS A 124 -9.45 -10.43 -11.14
C LYS A 124 -10.49 -11.53 -10.92
N LYS A 125 -11.45 -11.67 -11.84
CA LYS A 125 -12.51 -12.68 -11.87
C LYS A 125 -12.15 -14.07 -11.31
N ASP A 126 -10.92 -14.54 -11.53
CA ASP A 126 -10.44 -15.85 -11.06
C ASP A 126 -9.07 -15.77 -10.36
N ALA A 127 -8.66 -14.60 -9.86
CA ALA A 127 -7.39 -14.46 -9.15
C ALA A 127 -7.48 -13.31 -8.12
N CYS A 128 -7.34 -13.64 -6.84
CA CYS A 128 -7.41 -12.67 -5.75
C CYS A 128 -6.17 -12.76 -4.86
N TRP A 129 -5.56 -11.61 -4.62
CA TRP A 129 -4.49 -11.44 -3.64
C TRP A 129 -5.08 -11.12 -2.28
N TYR A 130 -5.04 -12.10 -1.38
CA TYR A 130 -5.45 -11.95 0.01
C TYR A 130 -4.29 -11.65 0.97
N GLY A 131 -3.07 -11.47 0.44
CA GLY A 131 -1.84 -11.38 1.25
C GLY A 131 -1.60 -9.98 1.83
N ASN A 132 -0.88 -9.92 2.96
CA ASN A 132 -0.45 -8.68 3.62
C ASN A 132 -1.58 -7.67 3.96
N ASN A 133 -2.75 -8.16 4.36
CA ASN A 133 -3.77 -7.31 4.99
C ASN A 133 -3.41 -6.95 6.45
N ASP A 134 -2.42 -7.63 7.01
CA ASP A 134 -1.92 -7.31 8.35
C ASP A 134 -1.20 -5.97 8.25
N MET A 135 -1.75 -4.93 8.89
CA MET A 135 -1.21 -3.55 8.96
C MET A 135 0.13 -3.47 9.72
N GLU A 136 0.90 -4.56 9.76
CA GLU A 136 2.23 -4.62 10.32
C GLU A 136 3.22 -3.79 9.50
N ASN A 137 4.27 -3.27 10.16
CA ASN A 137 5.40 -2.58 9.53
C ASN A 137 6.14 -3.47 8.52
N ASN A 138 5.57 -3.62 7.32
CA ASN A 138 6.04 -4.54 6.30
C ASN A 138 6.87 -3.82 5.22
N ALA A 139 6.84 -2.49 5.14
CA ALA A 139 7.54 -1.74 4.10
C ALA A 139 9.04 -2.01 4.14
N ASN A 140 9.65 -1.93 5.33
CA ASN A 140 11.07 -2.24 5.51
C ASN A 140 11.40 -3.70 5.15
N LYS A 141 10.51 -4.65 5.45
CA LYS A 141 10.72 -6.06 5.10
C LYS A 141 10.72 -6.22 3.57
N ILE A 142 9.71 -5.67 2.89
CA ILE A 142 9.53 -5.76 1.42
C ILE A 142 10.66 -5.05 0.67
N LEU A 143 11.03 -3.83 1.07
CA LEU A 143 12.07 -3.03 0.39
C LEU A 143 13.45 -3.69 0.42
N ASN A 144 13.71 -4.52 1.44
CA ASN A 144 14.96 -5.24 1.64
C ASN A 144 14.92 -6.70 1.18
N LEU A 145 13.83 -7.16 0.56
CA LEU A 145 13.81 -8.48 -0.06
C LEU A 145 14.89 -8.58 -1.14
N PRO A 146 15.59 -9.72 -1.25
CA PRO A 146 16.59 -9.92 -2.27
C PRO A 146 15.92 -9.90 -3.65
N THR A 147 16.56 -9.22 -4.59
CA THR A 147 16.14 -9.25 -5.99
C THR A 147 16.73 -10.48 -6.68
N ILE A 148 15.93 -11.07 -7.57
CA ILE A 148 16.32 -12.19 -8.41
C ILE A 148 16.18 -11.81 -9.88
N LYS A 149 16.89 -12.56 -10.72
CA LYS A 149 16.57 -12.65 -12.15
C LYS A 149 15.31 -13.50 -12.29
N PHE A 150 14.27 -12.93 -12.89
CA PHE A 150 13.01 -13.61 -13.17
C PHE A 150 12.85 -13.78 -14.67
N GLU A 151 12.70 -15.03 -15.09
CA GLU A 151 12.50 -15.41 -16.49
C GLU A 151 11.22 -16.20 -16.61
N ARG A 152 10.33 -15.77 -17.50
CA ARG A 152 9.08 -16.48 -17.80
C ARG A 152 8.68 -16.18 -19.24
N GLY A 153 8.69 -17.22 -20.07
CA GLY A 153 8.57 -17.06 -21.52
C GLY A 153 9.77 -16.31 -22.09
N GLN A 154 9.52 -15.30 -22.93
CA GLN A 154 10.57 -14.47 -23.56
C GLN A 154 10.97 -13.23 -22.74
N LYS A 155 10.36 -13.03 -21.57
CA LYS A 155 10.63 -11.85 -20.73
C LYS A 155 11.64 -12.18 -19.65
N ILE A 156 12.60 -11.27 -19.48
CA ILE A 156 13.65 -11.34 -18.46
C ILE A 156 13.61 -10.03 -17.68
N PHE A 157 13.53 -10.13 -16.36
CA PHE A 157 13.59 -9.00 -15.43
C PHE A 157 14.72 -9.27 -14.43
N ASN A 158 15.57 -8.27 -14.16
CA ASN A 158 16.79 -8.46 -13.36
C ASN A 158 16.64 -8.00 -11.90
N ASP A 159 15.50 -7.43 -11.54
CA ASP A 159 15.28 -6.69 -10.28
C ASP A 159 13.97 -7.10 -9.59
N VAL A 160 13.61 -8.39 -9.68
CA VAL A 160 12.33 -8.89 -9.17
C VAL A 160 12.45 -9.37 -7.74
N ILE A 161 11.55 -8.92 -6.87
CA ILE A 161 11.32 -9.51 -5.55
C ILE A 161 10.13 -10.47 -5.61
N ILE A 162 10.21 -11.56 -4.83
CA ILE A 162 9.10 -12.50 -4.67
C ILE A 162 8.39 -12.19 -3.36
N ILE A 163 7.08 -11.95 -3.43
CA ILE A 163 6.25 -11.63 -2.27
C ILE A 163 5.29 -12.81 -2.04
N PRO A 164 5.58 -13.73 -1.11
CA PRO A 164 4.69 -14.83 -0.79
C PRO A 164 3.47 -14.32 -0.01
N SER A 165 2.30 -14.92 -0.26
CA SER A 165 1.12 -14.67 0.55
C SER A 165 1.29 -15.31 1.93
N THR A 166 1.01 -14.54 2.97
CA THR A 166 0.99 -15.01 4.38
C THR A 166 -0.41 -15.37 4.85
N ASN A 167 -1.45 -15.13 4.02
CA ASN A 167 -2.83 -15.33 4.40
C ASN A 167 -3.16 -16.82 4.52
N LYS A 168 -3.63 -17.22 5.72
CA LYS A 168 -4.04 -18.60 6.02
C LYS A 168 -5.53 -18.82 5.87
N GLU A 169 -6.34 -17.77 6.03
CA GLU A 169 -7.80 -17.82 6.06
C GLU A 169 -8.39 -18.20 4.69
N TYR A 170 -7.85 -17.66 3.61
CA TYR A 170 -8.38 -17.84 2.25
C TYR A 170 -7.55 -18.82 1.40
N ARG A 171 -6.60 -19.54 2.01
CA ARG A 171 -5.62 -20.36 1.29
C ARG A 171 -6.24 -21.55 0.54
N ASP A 172 -7.43 -21.98 0.91
CA ASP A 172 -8.17 -23.06 0.26
C ASP A 172 -8.98 -22.62 -0.96
N ARG A 173 -9.07 -21.30 -1.22
CA ARG A 173 -9.79 -20.78 -2.40
C ARG A 173 -9.03 -21.04 -3.69
N ASP A 174 -9.78 -21.32 -4.75
CA ASP A 174 -9.27 -21.62 -6.09
C ASP A 174 -8.74 -20.38 -6.83
N ASP A 175 -9.20 -19.19 -6.44
CA ASP A 175 -8.72 -17.88 -6.88
C ASP A 175 -7.46 -17.41 -6.14
N PHE A 176 -6.99 -18.13 -5.11
CA PHE A 176 -5.92 -17.64 -4.24
C PHE A 176 -4.57 -17.49 -4.95
N ILE A 177 -4.03 -16.27 -4.91
CA ILE A 177 -2.67 -15.97 -5.36
C ILE A 177 -1.67 -16.32 -4.25
N ALA A 178 -0.81 -17.31 -4.52
CA ALA A 178 0.19 -17.82 -3.59
C ALA A 178 1.40 -16.89 -3.43
N LYS A 179 1.81 -16.23 -4.51
CA LYS A 179 2.92 -15.29 -4.53
C LYS A 179 2.84 -14.34 -5.71
N MET A 180 3.33 -13.13 -5.51
CA MET A 180 3.52 -12.12 -6.56
C MET A 180 4.99 -11.95 -6.91
N TYR A 181 5.23 -11.50 -8.13
CA TYR A 181 6.54 -11.13 -8.66
C TYR A 181 6.53 -9.65 -8.97
N TRP A 182 7.32 -8.88 -8.22
CA TRP A 182 7.39 -7.42 -8.35
C TRP A 182 8.78 -6.97 -8.78
N SER A 183 8.92 -6.46 -10.00
CA SER A 183 10.13 -5.78 -10.47
C SER A 183 10.19 -4.37 -9.88
N LYS A 184 11.35 -3.99 -9.32
CA LYS A 184 11.57 -2.63 -8.81
C LYS A 184 11.43 -1.55 -9.90
N SER A 185 11.74 -1.87 -11.16
CA SER A 185 11.65 -0.94 -12.29
C SER A 185 10.38 -1.06 -13.12
N GLN A 186 9.67 -2.20 -13.07
CA GLN A 186 8.50 -2.45 -13.93
C GLN A 186 7.18 -2.65 -13.17
N GLY A 187 7.24 -2.98 -11.88
CA GLY A 187 6.06 -3.23 -11.03
C GLY A 187 5.69 -4.71 -11.03
N LEU A 188 4.40 -5.01 -11.00
CA LEU A 188 3.88 -6.36 -11.06
C LEU A 188 4.21 -6.99 -12.43
N VAL A 189 5.05 -8.03 -12.42
CA VAL A 189 5.46 -8.75 -13.64
C VAL A 189 4.87 -10.15 -13.74
N GLY A 190 4.23 -10.62 -12.68
CA GLY A 190 3.52 -11.89 -12.67
C GLY A 190 3.07 -12.31 -11.29
N PHE A 191 2.34 -13.42 -11.23
CA PHE A 191 1.90 -14.07 -10.01
C PHE A 191 1.62 -15.54 -10.25
N ASP A 192 1.62 -16.33 -9.17
CA ASP A 192 1.31 -17.76 -9.20
C ASP A 192 0.11 -18.04 -8.30
N LYS A 193 -0.87 -18.79 -8.83
CA LYS A 193 -1.98 -19.34 -8.05
C LYS A 193 -1.59 -20.66 -7.39
N LEU A 194 -2.32 -21.05 -6.34
CA LEU A 194 -2.09 -22.34 -5.67
C LEU A 194 -2.38 -23.55 -6.57
N ASN A 195 -3.36 -23.43 -7.47
CA ASN A 195 -3.72 -24.48 -8.43
C ASN A 195 -2.69 -24.65 -9.58
N GLY A 196 -1.56 -23.94 -9.52
CA GLY A 196 -0.47 -24.04 -10.49
C GLY A 196 -0.60 -23.13 -11.72
N ASP A 197 -1.71 -22.41 -11.88
CA ASP A 197 -1.84 -21.43 -12.96
C ASP A 197 -0.95 -20.21 -12.70
N LYS A 198 -0.24 -19.77 -13.73
CA LYS A 198 0.79 -18.74 -13.65
C LYS A 198 0.49 -17.62 -14.61
N TRP A 199 0.59 -16.40 -14.12
CA TRP A 199 0.36 -15.19 -14.90
C TRP A 199 1.66 -14.42 -15.09
N THR A 200 1.84 -13.85 -16.27
CA THR A 200 3.06 -13.13 -16.67
C THR A 200 2.68 -11.88 -17.44
N ILE A 201 3.36 -10.78 -17.17
CA ILE A 201 3.25 -9.60 -18.02
C ILE A 201 3.85 -9.90 -19.39
N VAL A 202 3.10 -9.62 -20.46
CA VAL A 202 3.55 -9.73 -21.84
C VAL A 202 3.91 -8.38 -22.44
N LYS A 203 3.26 -7.31 -21.96
CA LYS A 203 3.48 -5.92 -22.40
C LYS A 203 3.12 -4.93 -21.28
N LYS A 204 3.83 -3.80 -21.26
CA LYS A 204 3.53 -2.58 -20.51
C LYS A 204 3.51 -1.41 -21.50
#